data_AF-A0A7Z9XGC5-F1
#
_entry.id   AF-A0A7Z9XGC5-F1
#
_cell.length_a   1.000
_cell.length_b   1.000
_cell.length_c   1.000
_cell.angle_alpha   90.00
_cell.angle_beta   90.00
_cell.angle_gamma   90.00
#
_symmetry.space_group_name_H-M   'P 1'
#
loop_
_entity.id
_entity.type
_entity.pdbx_description
1 polymer ?
#
loop_
_entity_poly.entity_id
_entity_poly.type
_entity_poly.pdbx_seq_one_letter_code
_entity_poly.pdbx_strand_id
1 'polypeptide(L)' 'MIRRGLPSGGRAYDQGLAVGSEKFVRDVLEKLQVRAKGRKVREGYDRYQLREPNAAYNAHFTPENDLLRVENRFYWDE' A
#
# COMPACT_ATOMS: atom_id res chain seq x y z
N MET A 1 -17.87 -0.30 15.30
CA MET A 1 -16.77 -1.08 15.91
C MET A 1 -16.29 -2.09 14.86
N ILE A 2 -15.30 -1.75 14.04
CA ILE A 2 -14.88 -2.61 12.92
C ILE A 2 -13.75 -3.52 13.38
N ARG A 3 -14.03 -4.80 13.55
CA ARG A 3 -13.03 -5.84 13.77
C ARG A 3 -12.26 -6.05 12.46
N ARG A 4 -10.99 -5.66 12.40
CA ARG A 4 -10.10 -6.11 11.33
C ARG A 4 -9.82 -7.60 11.57
N GLY A 5 -10.32 -8.46 10.68
CA GLY A 5 -9.88 -9.84 10.60
C GLY A 5 -8.38 -9.88 10.30
N LEU A 6 -7.61 -10.43 11.23
CA LEU A 6 -6.23 -10.85 10.97
C LEU A 6 -6.29 -12.11 10.09
N PRO A 7 -5.54 -12.18 8.98
CA PRO A 7 -5.45 -13.44 8.24
C PRO A 7 -4.71 -14.47 9.08
N SER A 8 -5.38 -15.61 9.27
CA SER A 8 -4.85 -16.84 9.83
C SER A 8 -3.72 -17.40 8.95
N GLY A 9 -2.52 -17.53 9.51
CA GLY A 9 -1.49 -18.43 8.99
C GLY A 9 -0.83 -18.04 7.66
N GLY A 10 -0.22 -16.85 7.58
CA GLY A 10 0.68 -16.48 6.49
C GLY A 10 1.56 -15.33 6.93
N ARG A 11 2.88 -15.37 6.65
CA ARG A 11 3.80 -14.28 7.00
C ARG A 11 3.21 -12.97 6.48
N ALA A 12 2.99 -12.00 7.37
CA ALA A 12 2.57 -10.67 6.96
C ALA A 12 3.65 -10.09 6.05
N TYR A 13 3.36 -10.03 4.75
CA TYR A 13 4.22 -9.33 3.81
C TYR A 13 4.04 -7.84 4.08
N ASP A 14 5.01 -7.24 4.77
CA ASP A 14 5.11 -5.79 4.86
C ASP A 14 5.33 -5.26 3.43
N GLN A 15 4.30 -4.67 2.82
CA GLN A 15 4.28 -4.22 1.41
C GLN A 15 5.22 -3.00 1.13
N GLY A 16 6.25 -2.79 1.95
CA GLY A 16 7.23 -1.73 1.77
C GLY A 16 8.43 -2.19 0.94
N LEU A 17 9.02 -1.27 0.19
CA LEU A 17 10.23 -1.53 -0.61
C LEU A 17 11.43 -1.91 0.28
N ALA A 18 11.48 -1.37 1.49
CA ALA A 18 12.45 -1.72 2.53
C ALA A 18 11.81 -1.55 3.91
N VAL A 19 12.12 -2.47 4.83
CA VAL A 19 11.58 -2.48 6.20
C VAL A 19 12.71 -2.82 7.18
N GLY A 20 12.91 -2.00 8.22
CA GLY A 20 13.97 -2.25 9.20
C GLY A 20 14.31 -1.03 10.05
N SER A 21 15.58 -0.93 10.47
CA SER A 21 16.08 0.26 11.17
C SER A 21 16.02 1.52 10.28
N GLU A 22 15.92 2.69 10.89
CA GLU A 22 15.89 3.96 10.14
C GLU A 22 17.10 4.10 9.22
N LYS A 23 18.30 3.81 9.74
CA LYS A 23 19.56 3.88 8.99
C LYS A 23 19.51 3.02 7.73
N PHE A 24 19.15 1.75 7.88
CA PHE A 24 18.99 0.84 6.73
C PHE A 24 18.02 1.40 5.68
N VAL A 25 16.87 1.91 6.12
CA VAL A 25 15.83 2.42 5.22
C VAL A 25 16.30 3.69 4.49
N ARG A 26 17.06 4.57 5.17
CA ARG A 26 17.67 5.77 4.56
C ARG A 26 18.78 5.42 3.59
N ASP A 27 19.64 4.46 3.92
CA ASP A 27 20.70 3.98 3.02
C ASP A 27 20.09 3.39 1.73
N VAL A 28 18.97 2.66 1.83
CA VAL A 28 18.25 2.14 0.67
C VAL A 28 17.64 3.27 -0.16
N LEU A 29 17.03 4.28 0.48
CA LEU A 29 16.48 5.46 -0.21
C LEU A 29 17.57 6.20 -1.00
N GLU A 30 18.74 6.41 -0.40
CA GLU A 30 19.87 7.08 -1.02
C GLU A 30 20.40 6.30 -2.23
N LYS A 31 20.60 4.99 -2.09
CA LYS A 31 21.06 4.12 -3.19
C LYS A 31 20.11 4.08 -4.38
N LEU A 32 18.81 4.22 -4.13
CA LEU A 32 17.80 4.18 -5.18
C LEU A 32 17.64 5.51 -5.92
N GLN A 33 18.04 6.64 -5.33
CA GLN A 33 17.98 7.97 -5.94
C GLN A 33 16.63 8.22 -6.64
N VAL A 34 16.64 8.51 -7.95
CA VAL A 34 15.44 8.75 -8.76
C VAL A 34 14.48 7.55 -8.80
N ARG A 35 14.96 6.32 -8.59
CA ARG A 35 14.12 5.10 -8.57
C ARG A 35 13.24 5.01 -7.32
N ALA A 36 13.57 5.75 -6.26
CA ALA A 36 12.71 5.86 -5.08
C ALA A 36 11.71 7.03 -5.16
N LYS A 37 11.64 7.74 -6.29
CA LYS A 37 10.71 8.86 -6.48
C LYS A 37 9.28 8.43 -6.14
N GLY A 38 8.58 9.27 -5.37
CA GLY A 38 7.22 9.01 -4.93
C GLY A 38 7.12 8.13 -3.67
N ARG A 39 8.23 7.65 -3.12
CA ARG A 39 8.24 6.89 -1.84
C ARG A 39 8.72 7.77 -0.70
N LYS A 40 8.25 7.46 0.52
CA LYS A 40 8.61 8.16 1.76
C LYS A 40 8.99 7.15 2.83
N VAL A 41 9.95 7.55 3.67
CA VAL A 41 10.23 6.84 4.92
C VAL A 41 9.07 7.10 5.89
N ARG A 42 8.51 6.04 6.45
CA ARG A 42 7.47 6.09 7.46
C ARG A 42 7.89 5.28 8.67
N GLU A 43 7.64 5.83 9.85
CA GLU A 43 7.76 5.10 11.11
C GLU A 43 6.53 4.21 11.29
N GLY A 44 6.76 2.92 11.54
CA GLY A 44 5.75 1.96 11.99
C GLY A 44 5.92 1.66 13.48
N TYR A 45 5.16 0.68 13.99
CA TYR A 45 5.16 0.35 15.42
C TYR A 45 6.56 0.05 16.00
N ASP A 46 7.36 -0.75 15.30
CA ASP A 46 8.71 -1.13 15.77
C ASP A 46 9.82 -0.92 14.71
N ARG A 47 9.44 -0.50 13.50
CA ARG A 47 10.33 -0.48 12.33
C ARG A 47 9.98 0.66 11.39
N TYR A 48 10.99 1.12 10.65
CA TYR A 48 10.83 2.08 9.56
C TYR A 48 10.53 1.35 8.25
N GLN A 49 9.79 2.01 7.37
CA GLN A 49 9.41 1.48 6.07
C GLN A 49 9.64 2.53 4.98
N LEU A 50 10.22 2.14 3.86
CA LEU A 50 10.22 2.93 2.62
C LEU A 50 9.06 2.46 1.74
N ARG A 51 8.03 3.29 1.58
CA ARG A 51 6.83 2.93 0.80
C ARG A 51 6.17 4.15 0.18
N GLU A 52 5.29 3.91 -0.78
CA GLU A 52 4.42 4.92 -1.35
C GLU A 52 3.50 5.52 -0.26
N PRO A 53 3.16 6.82 -0.35
CA PRO A 53 2.11 7.41 0.46
C PRO A 53 0.81 6.64 0.29
N ASN A 54 0.08 6.43 1.39
CA ASN A 54 -1.29 5.93 1.31
C ASN A 54 -2.15 6.96 0.59
N ALA A 55 -2.52 6.68 -0.65
CA ALA A 55 -3.61 7.36 -1.33
C ALA A 55 -4.89 6.55 -1.10
N ALA A 56 -5.98 7.23 -0.75
CA ALA A 56 -7.29 6.60 -0.77
C ALA A 56 -7.61 6.26 -2.23
N TYR A 57 -7.96 5.01 -2.50
CA TYR A 57 -8.35 4.55 -3.83
C TYR A 57 -9.43 5.45 -4.44
N ASN A 58 -10.36 5.95 -3.63
CA ASN A 58 -11.52 6.74 -4.07
C ASN A 58 -11.26 8.24 -4.27
N ALA A 59 -10.02 8.74 -4.12
CA ALA A 59 -9.79 10.19 -4.08
C ALA A 59 -10.07 10.94 -5.41
N HIS A 60 -10.19 10.23 -6.53
CA HIS A 60 -10.29 10.86 -7.86
C HIS A 60 -11.28 10.21 -8.86
N PHE A 61 -12.17 9.30 -8.43
CA PHE A 61 -13.01 8.52 -9.36
C PHE A 61 -14.50 8.94 -9.41
N THR A 62 -14.81 10.22 -9.23
CA THR A 62 -16.21 10.65 -9.06
C THR A 62 -17.09 10.66 -10.33
N PRO A 63 -16.58 10.56 -11.58
CA PRO A 63 -17.49 10.30 -12.72
C PRO A 63 -17.07 9.17 -13.69
N GLU A 64 -15.93 8.48 -13.50
CA GLU A 64 -15.43 7.54 -14.53
C GLU A 64 -16.07 6.14 -14.52
N ASN A 65 -16.85 5.79 -13.48
CA ASN A 65 -17.49 4.48 -13.39
C ASN A 65 -18.93 4.42 -13.90
N ASP A 66 -19.52 5.55 -14.33
CA ASP A 66 -20.90 5.59 -14.84
C ASP A 66 -21.07 4.80 -16.15
N LEU A 67 -19.97 4.46 -16.82
CA LEU A 67 -19.94 3.74 -18.11
C LEU A 67 -19.68 2.23 -17.99
N LEU A 68 -19.53 1.68 -16.78
CA LEU A 68 -19.52 0.22 -16.63
C LEU A 68 -20.93 -0.30 -16.91
N ARG A 69 -21.15 -0.72 -18.16
CA ARG A 69 -22.44 -1.22 -18.59
C ARG A 69 -22.86 -2.41 -17.73
N VAL A 70 -24.16 -2.54 -17.52
CA VAL A 70 -24.78 -3.57 -16.67
C VAL A 70 -24.31 -4.98 -17.03
N GLU A 71 -23.98 -5.23 -18.30
CA GLU A 71 -23.57 -6.53 -18.81
C GLU A 71 -22.18 -6.98 -18.33
N ASN A 72 -21.33 -6.06 -17.83
CA ASN A 72 -20.01 -6.39 -17.29
C ASN A 72 -20.03 -6.69 -15.78
N ARG A 73 -21.21 -6.73 -15.14
CA ARG A 73 -21.33 -7.08 -13.72
C ARG A 73 -21.22 -8.60 -13.56
N PHE A 74 -20.09 -9.06 -13.02
CA PHE A 74 -19.95 -10.41 -12.53
C PHE A 74 -20.17 -10.41 -11.02
N TYR A 75 -21.17 -11.15 -10.54
CA TYR A 75 -21.39 -11.36 -9.11
C TYR A 75 -20.46 -12.48 -8.65
N TRP A 76 -19.68 -12.23 -7.61
CA TRP A 76 -18.98 -13.30 -6.90
C TRP A 76 -20.00 -13.94 -5.96
N ASP A 77 -20.59 -15.06 -6.37
CA ASP A 77 -21.35 -15.91 -5.47
C ASP A 77 -20.37 -16.58 -4.47
N GLU A 78 -20.70 -16.52 -3.17
CA GLU A 78 -19.95 -17.14 -2.06
C GLU A 78 -20.01 -18.68 -2.05
#